data_AF-A0A8H4U5P8-F1
#
_entry.id   AF-A0A8H4U5P8-F1
#
_cell.length_a   1.000
_cell.length_b   1.000
_cell.length_c   1.000
_cell.angle_alpha   90.00
_cell.angle_beta   90.00
_cell.angle_gamma   90.00
#
_symmetry.space_group_name_H-M   'P 1'
#
loop_
_entity.id
_entity.type
_entity.pdbx_description
1 polymer ?
#
loop_
_entity_poly.entity_id
_entity_poly.type
_entity_poly.pdbx_seq_one_letter_code
_entity_poly.pdbx_strand_id
1 'polypeptide(L)'
;MVRVIHGGGGGLGSDRPRKLLSPQRKDKLVVSLKLHPSVLGRATPKCCALANPLVKTTDRETAHESLRKELDTYQFNYLNQLISEKKSELTQLNIEYSKIVDNVHNYEKVHNMHFKSFQRNLADAYESQIATCEPEPDDDEVRRFLKDDIVTLRGAVENWRRILIKAKQDASSKKHLMSIITKDLKVLEEELHLFHGT
;
A
#
# COMPACT_ATOMS: atom_id res chain seq x y z
N MET A 1 18.95 -36.65 -24.23
CA MET A 1 18.18 -37.65 -23.47
C MET A 1 16.72 -37.21 -23.48
N VAL A 2 15.82 -38.13 -23.84
CA VAL A 2 14.49 -37.88 -24.44
C VAL A 2 13.36 -38.12 -23.43
N ARG A 3 12.30 -37.29 -23.48
CA ARG A 3 10.84 -37.59 -23.48
C ARG A 3 10.09 -36.32 -23.05
N VAL A 4 9.22 -35.67 -23.84
CA VAL A 4 8.00 -36.06 -24.58
C VAL A 4 6.86 -36.53 -23.66
N ILE A 5 5.84 -35.68 -23.52
CA ILE A 5 4.43 -36.08 -23.37
C ILE A 5 3.60 -35.27 -24.37
N HIS A 6 2.77 -36.00 -25.13
CA HIS A 6 1.96 -35.57 -26.25
C HIS A 6 0.69 -34.82 -25.81
N GLY A 7 0.34 -33.75 -26.52
CA GLY A 7 -1.04 -33.29 -26.66
C GLY A 7 -1.53 -33.68 -28.06
N GLY A 8 -2.55 -34.55 -28.11
CA GLY A 8 -3.13 -35.08 -29.34
C GLY A 8 -4.22 -34.19 -29.97
N GLY A 9 -4.48 -34.47 -31.26
CA GLY A 9 -5.62 -34.00 -32.06
C GLY A 9 -5.40 -32.62 -32.68
N GLY A 10 -5.18 -32.44 -33.98
CA GLY A 10 -5.77 -33.11 -35.14
C GLY A 10 -6.86 -32.21 -35.74
N GLY A 11 -6.57 -31.53 -36.85
CA GLY A 11 -7.56 -30.69 -37.55
C GLY A 11 -6.94 -29.74 -38.57
N LEU A 12 -6.87 -30.20 -39.82
CA LEU A 12 -6.36 -29.54 -41.03
C LEU A 12 -7.32 -28.44 -41.57
N GLY A 13 -6.77 -27.45 -42.28
CA GLY A 13 -7.50 -26.48 -43.12
C GLY A 13 -6.76 -25.15 -43.25
N SER A 14 -5.69 -25.09 -44.05
CA SER A 14 -5.59 -24.53 -45.43
C SER A 14 -5.63 -22.99 -45.55
N ASP A 15 -4.65 -22.51 -46.33
CA ASP A 15 -4.48 -21.21 -47.02
C ASP A 15 -3.98 -19.95 -46.27
N ARG A 16 -2.68 -19.68 -46.47
CA ARG A 16 -2.00 -18.37 -46.42
C ARG A 16 -2.03 -17.73 -47.84
N PRO A 17 -1.77 -16.41 -48.05
CA PRO A 17 -0.96 -15.54 -47.20
C PRO A 17 -1.52 -14.12 -46.97
N ARG A 18 -1.48 -13.67 -45.71
CA ARG A 18 -1.52 -12.24 -45.40
C ARG A 18 -0.12 -11.65 -45.64
N LYS A 19 0.01 -10.74 -46.61
CA LYS A 19 1.15 -9.84 -46.73
C LYS A 19 1.09 -8.82 -45.62
N LEU A 20 2.10 -8.77 -44.75
CA LEU A 20 2.55 -7.56 -44.07
C LEU A 20 4.06 -7.63 -43.89
N LEU A 21 4.77 -6.86 -44.72
CA LEU A 21 6.18 -6.53 -44.59
C LEU A 21 6.28 -5.18 -43.87
N SER A 22 6.88 -5.16 -42.68
CA SER A 22 7.83 -4.12 -42.24
C SER A 22 8.42 -4.48 -40.86
N PRO A 23 9.63 -3.99 -40.54
CA PRO A 23 10.53 -4.65 -39.60
C PRO A 23 10.50 -4.09 -38.17
N GLN A 24 10.72 -5.01 -37.22
CA GLN A 24 11.27 -4.89 -35.87
C GLN A 24 11.23 -3.50 -35.18
N ARG A 25 10.25 -3.29 -34.30
CA ARG A 25 10.45 -2.45 -33.10
C ARG A 25 10.98 -3.34 -31.99
N LYS A 26 12.26 -3.17 -31.67
CA LYS A 26 12.86 -3.72 -30.45
C LYS A 26 12.12 -3.11 -29.26
N ASP A 27 11.58 -3.96 -28.40
CA ASP A 27 11.07 -3.57 -27.08
C ASP A 27 12.22 -2.93 -26.30
N LYS A 28 12.24 -1.60 -26.24
CA LYS A 28 13.16 -0.87 -25.38
C LYS A 28 12.56 -0.88 -23.98
N LEU A 29 13.11 -1.74 -23.13
CA LEU A 29 12.93 -1.65 -21.69
C LEU A 29 13.54 -0.31 -21.23
N VAL A 30 12.70 0.69 -20.94
CA VAL A 30 13.15 1.93 -20.33
C VAL A 30 13.20 1.70 -18.82
N VAL A 31 14.39 1.32 -18.32
CA VAL A 31 14.65 1.28 -16.88
C VAL A 31 15.08 2.68 -16.48
N SER A 32 14.22 3.40 -15.76
CA SER A 32 14.58 4.65 -15.09
C SER A 32 15.41 4.33 -13.85
N LEU A 33 16.74 4.27 -14.02
CA LEU A 33 17.67 4.26 -12.91
C LEU A 33 17.59 5.61 -12.19
N LYS A 34 16.84 5.68 -11.08
CA LYS A 34 16.96 6.79 -10.12
C LYS A 34 18.31 6.63 -9.42
N LEU A 35 19.31 7.34 -9.92
CA LEU A 35 20.62 7.40 -9.28
C LEU A 35 20.50 8.18 -7.98
N HIS A 36 20.88 7.55 -6.87
CA HIS A 36 20.99 8.21 -5.58
C HIS A 36 22.21 9.16 -5.61
N PRO A 37 22.10 10.43 -5.18
CA PRO A 37 23.18 11.41 -5.25
C PRO A 37 24.49 11.00 -4.54
N SER A 38 24.42 10.05 -3.60
CA SER A 38 25.58 9.51 -2.88
C SER A 38 26.62 8.80 -3.76
N VAL A 39 26.33 8.54 -5.05
CA VAL A 39 27.27 7.93 -6.00
C VAL A 39 28.17 8.98 -6.70
N LEU A 40 27.79 10.26 -6.72
CA LEU A 40 28.52 11.30 -7.48
C LEU A 40 29.68 11.96 -6.71
N GLY A 41 29.90 11.59 -5.43
CA GLY A 41 30.79 12.31 -4.52
C GLY A 41 32.21 11.75 -4.32
N ARG A 42 32.67 10.73 -5.05
CA ARG A 42 34.03 10.15 -4.84
C ARG A 42 34.81 9.92 -6.12
N ALA A 43 35.17 11.01 -6.80
CA ALA A 43 36.30 11.00 -7.71
C ALA A 43 37.41 11.89 -7.13
N THR A 44 38.38 11.29 -6.46
CA THR A 44 39.65 11.99 -6.15
C THR A 44 40.47 12.05 -7.43
N PRO A 45 40.82 13.23 -7.98
CA PRO A 45 41.66 13.28 -9.16
C PRO A 45 43.12 13.16 -8.75
N LYS A 46 43.72 11.99 -9.00
CA LYS A 46 45.19 11.88 -9.12
C LYS A 46 45.56 11.91 -10.60
N CYS A 47 46.51 12.80 -10.91
CA CYS A 47 47.30 12.97 -12.12
C CYS A 47 46.65 13.68 -13.33
N CYS A 48 47.17 14.87 -13.64
CA CYS A 48 48.09 15.09 -14.78
C CYS A 48 48.70 16.51 -14.69
N ALA A 49 50.01 16.58 -14.46
CA ALA A 49 50.79 17.80 -14.66
C ALA A 49 51.22 17.86 -16.13
N LEU A 50 50.80 18.87 -16.88
CA LEU A 50 51.50 19.35 -18.09
C LEU A 50 50.93 20.69 -18.56
N ALA A 51 51.77 21.72 -18.41
CA ALA A 51 51.91 22.99 -19.16
C ALA A 51 50.65 23.77 -19.63
N ASN A 52 50.54 25.01 -19.12
CA ASN A 52 49.57 26.03 -19.55
C ASN A 52 49.74 26.45 -21.03
N PRO A 53 48.65 26.93 -21.66
CA PRO A 53 48.57 28.37 -21.87
C PRO A 53 47.29 28.97 -21.29
N LEU A 54 47.43 30.22 -20.85
CA LEU A 54 46.46 31.10 -20.20
C LEU A 54 45.22 31.34 -21.07
N VAL A 55 44.31 30.36 -21.16
CA VAL A 55 42.98 30.51 -21.76
C VAL A 55 41.99 30.69 -20.62
N LYS A 56 41.67 31.96 -20.35
CA LYS A 56 40.57 32.48 -19.51
C LYS A 56 40.10 31.53 -18.40
N THR A 57 40.89 31.45 -17.34
CA THR A 57 40.52 30.75 -16.10
C THR A 57 39.16 31.23 -15.54
N THR A 58 38.82 32.50 -15.78
CA THR A 58 37.53 33.11 -15.44
C THR A 58 36.33 32.45 -16.14
N ASP A 59 36.44 32.08 -17.42
CA ASP A 59 35.32 31.50 -18.18
C ASP A 59 35.06 30.03 -17.76
N ARG A 60 36.11 29.31 -17.33
CA ARG A 60 36.01 27.92 -16.87
C ARG A 60 35.53 27.83 -15.42
N GLU A 61 36.00 28.72 -14.54
CA GLU A 61 35.49 28.84 -13.16
C GLU A 61 34.02 29.29 -13.15
N THR A 62 33.63 30.24 -13.99
CA THR A 62 32.23 30.69 -14.11
C THR A 62 31.32 29.62 -14.72
N ALA A 63 31.78 28.83 -15.68
CA ALA A 63 31.03 27.69 -16.21
C ALA A 63 30.85 26.57 -15.18
N HIS A 64 31.88 26.25 -14.40
CA HIS A 64 31.79 25.29 -13.29
C HIS A 64 30.84 25.78 -12.19
N GLU A 65 30.84 27.08 -11.88
CA GLU A 65 29.93 27.69 -10.90
C GLU A 65 28.48 27.72 -11.40
N SER A 66 28.25 27.95 -12.70
CA SER A 66 26.91 27.88 -13.30
C SER A 66 26.33 26.47 -13.23
N LEU A 67 27.12 25.45 -13.56
CA LEU A 67 26.70 24.05 -13.48
C LEU A 67 26.45 23.61 -12.03
N ARG A 68 27.24 24.11 -11.09
CA ARG A 68 27.01 23.89 -9.66
C ARG A 68 25.66 24.44 -9.20
N LYS A 69 25.34 25.69 -9.55
CA LYS A 69 24.05 26.30 -9.24
C LYS A 69 22.87 25.57 -9.87
N GLU A 70 23.03 25.08 -11.10
CA GLU A 70 22.01 24.29 -11.78
C GLU A 70 21.78 22.94 -11.07
N LEU A 71 22.86 22.27 -10.64
CA LEU A 71 22.78 21.04 -9.86
C LEU A 71 22.08 21.27 -8.51
N ASP A 72 22.45 22.33 -7.78
CA ASP A 72 21.85 22.67 -6.49
C ASP A 72 20.36 23.00 -6.65
N THR A 73 20.00 23.74 -7.72
CA THR A 73 18.61 24.03 -8.06
C THR A 73 17.82 22.75 -8.37
N TYR A 74 18.40 21.83 -9.13
CA TYR A 74 17.77 20.55 -9.43
C TYR A 74 17.55 19.71 -8.16
N GLN A 75 18.56 19.59 -7.30
CA GLN A 75 18.48 18.84 -6.04
C GLN A 75 17.43 19.45 -5.10
N PHE A 76 17.40 20.78 -4.99
CA PHE A 76 16.41 21.50 -4.22
C PHE A 76 14.98 21.25 -4.72
N ASN A 77 14.75 21.40 -6.03
CA ASN A 77 13.43 21.15 -6.62
C ASN A 77 12.99 19.70 -6.46
N TYR A 78 13.93 18.75 -6.60
CA TYR A 78 13.66 17.33 -6.39
C TYR A 78 13.22 17.03 -4.96
N LEU A 79 13.93 17.55 -3.95
CA LEU A 79 13.55 17.35 -2.54
C LEU A 79 12.18 17.95 -2.23
N ASN A 80 11.90 19.16 -2.72
CA ASN A 80 10.59 19.80 -2.54
C ASN A 80 9.45 18.98 -3.18
N GLN A 81 9.68 18.45 -4.38
CA GLN A 81 8.71 17.57 -5.03
C GLN A 81 8.44 16.33 -4.17
N LEU A 82 9.50 15.66 -3.70
CA LEU A 82 9.36 14.44 -2.90
C LEU A 82 8.65 14.69 -1.56
N ILE A 83 8.96 15.80 -0.89
CA ILE A 83 8.26 16.24 0.33
C ILE A 83 6.78 16.48 0.04
N SER A 84 6.45 17.17 -1.06
CA SER A 84 5.07 17.42 -1.46
C SER A 84 4.30 16.13 -1.73
N GLU A 85 4.90 15.20 -2.48
CA GLU A 85 4.33 13.88 -2.74
C GLU A 85 4.05 13.11 -1.44
N LYS A 86 5.01 13.10 -0.51
CA LYS A 86 4.87 12.42 0.80
C LYS A 86 3.83 13.08 1.71
N LYS A 87 3.70 14.41 1.69
CA LYS A 87 2.65 15.14 2.42
C LYS A 87 1.25 14.82 1.87
N SER A 88 1.14 14.73 0.55
CA SER A 88 -0.11 14.33 -0.12
C SER A 88 -0.50 12.89 0.25
N GLU A 89 0.45 11.95 0.18
CA GLU A 89 0.27 10.55 0.58
C GLU A 89 -0.20 10.45 2.05
N LEU A 90 0.45 11.18 2.96
CA LEU A 90 0.08 11.21 4.37
C LEU A 90 -1.33 11.76 4.59
N THR A 91 -1.72 12.79 3.86
CA THR A 91 -3.06 13.41 3.95
C THR A 91 -4.13 12.41 3.52
N GLN A 92 -3.93 11.75 2.37
CA GLN A 92 -4.84 10.73 1.88
C GLN A 92 -4.97 9.56 2.86
N LEU A 93 -3.83 9.11 3.41
CA LEU A 93 -3.80 8.02 4.38
C LEU A 93 -4.52 8.37 5.68
N ASN A 94 -4.42 9.63 6.12
CA ASN A 94 -5.12 10.11 7.30
C ASN A 94 -6.65 10.14 7.09
N ILE A 95 -7.12 10.54 5.91
CA ILE A 95 -8.54 10.49 5.54
C ILE A 95 -9.06 9.04 5.56
N GLU A 96 -8.30 8.10 4.98
CA GLU A 96 -8.63 6.67 5.01
C GLU A 96 -8.65 6.12 6.43
N TYR A 97 -7.65 6.46 7.24
CA TYR A 97 -7.56 6.03 8.63
C TYR A 97 -8.76 6.51 9.45
N SER A 98 -9.18 7.77 9.30
CA SER A 98 -10.36 8.32 9.98
C SER A 98 -11.62 7.51 9.64
N LYS A 99 -11.84 7.22 8.35
CA LYS A 99 -12.99 6.40 7.92
C LYS A 99 -12.97 5.00 8.52
N ILE A 100 -11.78 4.38 8.62
CA ILE A 100 -11.65 3.06 9.24
C ILE A 100 -11.95 3.14 10.74
N VAL A 101 -11.48 4.16 11.44
CA VAL A 101 -11.78 4.36 12.87
C VAL A 101 -13.27 4.55 13.10
N ASP A 102 -13.94 5.35 12.26
CA ASP A 102 -15.40 5.52 12.33
C ASP A 102 -16.13 4.19 12.10
N ASN A 103 -15.68 3.39 11.13
CA ASN A 103 -16.21 2.06 10.87
C ASN A 103 -15.99 1.10 12.06
N VAL A 104 -14.80 1.12 12.68
CA VAL A 104 -14.52 0.33 13.89
C VAL A 104 -15.54 0.68 14.99
N HIS A 105 -15.76 1.97 15.24
CA HIS A 105 -16.73 2.40 16.24
C HIS A 105 -18.17 1.95 15.93
N ASN A 106 -18.57 2.03 14.67
CA ASN A 106 -19.89 1.57 14.22
C ASN A 106 -20.04 0.05 14.36
N TYR A 107 -19.02 -0.72 13.96
CA TYR A 107 -19.02 -2.18 14.09
C TYR A 107 -19.02 -2.61 15.56
N GLU A 108 -18.34 -1.89 16.46
CA GLU A 108 -18.43 -2.14 17.91
C GLU A 108 -19.84 -1.95 18.43
N LYS A 109 -20.54 -0.88 18.02
CA LYS A 109 -21.93 -0.65 18.42
C LYS A 109 -22.83 -1.79 17.99
N VAL A 110 -22.75 -2.19 16.72
CA VAL A 110 -23.59 -3.25 16.16
C VAL A 110 -23.27 -4.61 16.79
N HIS A 111 -21.98 -4.94 16.94
CA HIS A 111 -21.55 -6.15 17.67
C HIS A 111 -22.13 -6.18 19.09
N ASN A 112 -22.01 -5.07 19.83
CA ASN A 112 -22.50 -4.99 21.21
C ASN A 112 -24.02 -5.08 21.30
N MET A 113 -24.74 -4.53 20.32
CA MET A 113 -26.20 -4.67 20.25
C MET A 113 -26.59 -6.15 20.07
N HIS A 114 -26.02 -6.84 19.09
CA HIS A 114 -26.30 -8.26 18.88
C HIS A 114 -25.86 -9.11 20.07
N PHE A 115 -24.71 -8.80 20.68
CA PHE A 115 -24.21 -9.52 21.84
C PHE A 115 -25.13 -9.38 23.06
N LYS A 116 -25.63 -8.16 23.33
CA LYS A 116 -26.60 -7.94 24.40
C LYS A 116 -27.93 -8.67 24.15
N SER A 117 -28.43 -8.64 22.92
CA SER A 117 -29.64 -9.40 22.57
C SER A 117 -29.41 -10.90 22.71
N PHE A 118 -28.27 -11.42 22.26
CA PHE A 118 -27.90 -12.81 22.42
C PHE A 118 -27.84 -13.22 23.90
N GLN A 119 -27.20 -12.41 24.75
CA GLN A 119 -27.14 -12.65 26.19
C GLN A 119 -28.53 -12.66 26.84
N ARG A 120 -29.42 -11.76 26.43
CA ARG A 120 -30.81 -11.74 26.93
C ARG A 120 -31.54 -13.03 26.55
N ASN A 121 -31.50 -13.40 25.26
CA ASN A 121 -32.19 -14.62 24.81
C ASN A 121 -31.63 -15.88 25.46
N LEU A 122 -30.31 -15.94 25.75
CA LEU A 122 -29.73 -17.04 26.54
C LEU A 122 -30.25 -17.07 27.99
N ALA A 123 -30.45 -15.91 28.61
CA ALA A 123 -31.05 -15.84 29.95
C ALA A 123 -32.52 -16.30 29.92
N ASP A 124 -33.30 -15.82 28.95
CA ASP A 124 -34.70 -16.22 28.77
C ASP A 124 -34.83 -17.74 28.53
N ALA A 125 -33.90 -18.32 27.76
CA ALA A 125 -33.84 -19.77 27.51
C ALA A 125 -33.50 -20.56 28.78
N TYR A 126 -32.58 -20.05 29.60
CA TYR A 126 -32.22 -20.64 30.89
C TYR A 126 -33.42 -20.63 31.86
N GLU A 127 -34.10 -19.49 31.99
CA GLU A 127 -35.30 -19.35 32.81
C GLU A 127 -36.44 -20.27 32.34
N SER A 128 -36.55 -20.46 31.03
CA SER A 128 -37.53 -21.36 30.39
C SER A 128 -37.12 -22.84 30.37
N GLN A 129 -36.03 -23.19 31.06
CA GLN A 129 -35.47 -24.54 31.16
C GLN A 129 -35.21 -25.20 29.79
N ILE A 130 -34.82 -24.41 28.81
CA ILE A 130 -34.46 -24.90 27.48
C ILE A 130 -33.04 -25.47 27.54
N ALA A 131 -32.92 -26.79 27.40
CA ALA A 131 -31.64 -27.50 27.50
C ALA A 131 -30.81 -27.47 26.20
N THR A 132 -31.46 -27.27 25.05
CA THR A 132 -30.84 -27.31 23.71
C THR A 132 -31.45 -26.25 22.80
N CYS A 133 -30.67 -25.76 21.82
CA CYS A 133 -31.18 -24.89 20.75
C CYS A 133 -31.73 -25.69 19.56
N GLU A 134 -31.61 -27.02 19.56
CA GLU A 134 -32.18 -27.86 18.51
C GLU A 134 -33.71 -27.93 18.64
N PRO A 135 -34.46 -27.92 17.52
CA PRO A 135 -35.91 -28.05 17.55
C PRO A 135 -36.34 -29.42 18.08
N GLU A 136 -37.31 -29.44 18.98
CA GLU A 136 -37.89 -30.65 19.56
C GLU A 136 -39.38 -30.76 19.20
N PRO A 137 -39.93 -31.99 19.08
CA PRO A 137 -41.31 -32.19 18.62
C PRO A 137 -42.37 -31.53 19.51
N ASP A 138 -42.06 -31.37 20.79
CA ASP A 138 -42.89 -30.80 21.85
C ASP A 138 -42.62 -29.31 22.10
N ASP A 139 -41.74 -28.67 21.33
CA ASP A 139 -41.55 -27.22 21.42
C ASP A 139 -42.83 -26.48 21.00
N ASP A 140 -43.31 -25.62 21.89
CA ASP A 140 -44.29 -24.60 21.52
C ASP A 140 -43.67 -23.54 20.58
N GLU A 141 -44.52 -22.71 20.00
CA GLU A 141 -44.09 -21.68 19.05
C GLU A 141 -43.09 -20.69 19.66
N VAL A 142 -43.26 -20.35 20.94
CA VAL A 142 -42.39 -19.40 21.66
C VAL A 142 -40.99 -19.99 21.85
N ARG A 143 -40.90 -21.27 22.25
CA ARG A 143 -39.63 -21.99 22.38
C ARG A 143 -38.92 -22.12 21.04
N ARG A 144 -39.63 -22.48 19.96
CA ARG A 144 -39.03 -22.55 18.62
C ARG A 144 -38.46 -21.21 18.19
N PHE A 145 -39.23 -20.14 18.35
CA PHE A 145 -38.78 -18.79 18.02
C PHE A 145 -37.54 -18.39 18.82
N LEU A 146 -37.55 -18.64 20.14
CA LEU A 146 -36.40 -18.32 20.99
C LEU A 146 -35.15 -19.13 20.60
N LYS A 147 -35.30 -20.43 20.32
CA LYS A 147 -34.21 -21.30 19.84
C LYS A 147 -33.62 -20.77 18.52
N ASP A 148 -34.45 -20.44 17.54
CA ASP A 148 -34.05 -19.89 16.23
C ASP A 148 -33.33 -18.53 16.37
N ASP A 149 -33.87 -17.65 17.21
CA ASP A 149 -33.27 -16.35 17.49
C ASP A 149 -31.88 -16.48 18.12
N ILE A 150 -31.70 -17.41 19.06
CA ILE A 150 -30.40 -17.67 19.70
C ILE A 150 -29.38 -18.14 18.66
N VAL A 151 -29.77 -19.06 17.76
CA VAL A 151 -28.88 -19.54 16.69
C VAL A 151 -28.51 -18.40 15.73
N THR A 152 -29.49 -17.61 15.32
CA THR A 152 -29.31 -16.46 14.41
C THR A 152 -28.40 -15.40 15.02
N LEU A 153 -28.66 -15.03 16.28
CA LEU A 153 -27.87 -14.02 17.00
C LEU A 153 -26.44 -14.49 17.26
N ARG A 154 -26.23 -15.78 17.57
CA ARG A 154 -24.87 -16.36 17.70
C ARG A 154 -24.06 -16.15 16.43
N GLY A 155 -24.63 -16.51 15.29
CA GLY A 155 -24.00 -16.31 13.97
C GLY A 155 -23.73 -14.83 13.68
N ALA A 156 -24.67 -13.95 14.00
CA ALA A 156 -24.50 -12.50 13.84
C ALA A 156 -23.36 -11.95 14.72
N VAL A 157 -23.31 -12.32 15.99
CA VAL A 157 -22.26 -11.92 16.95
C VAL A 157 -20.89 -12.34 16.44
N GLU A 158 -20.74 -13.60 16.03
CA GLU A 158 -19.47 -14.12 15.50
C GLU A 158 -19.06 -13.41 14.21
N ASN A 159 -20.01 -13.15 13.32
CA ASN A 159 -19.74 -12.44 12.07
C ASN A 159 -19.27 -11.01 12.33
N TRP A 160 -19.98 -10.26 13.17
CA TRP A 160 -19.60 -8.90 13.54
C TRP A 160 -18.28 -8.84 14.28
N ARG A 161 -17.97 -9.84 15.13
CA ARG A 161 -16.68 -9.96 15.78
C ARG A 161 -15.55 -10.10 14.76
N ARG A 162 -15.71 -10.92 13.72
CA ARG A 162 -14.71 -11.08 12.65
C ARG A 162 -14.51 -9.78 11.87
N ILE A 163 -15.60 -9.11 11.48
CA ILE A 163 -15.54 -7.82 10.78
C ILE A 163 -14.81 -6.77 11.63
N LEU A 164 -15.12 -6.71 12.92
CA LEU A 164 -14.51 -5.77 13.85
C LEU A 164 -12.99 -6.01 14.01
N ILE A 165 -12.57 -7.28 14.16
CA ILE A 165 -11.15 -7.63 14.26
C ILE A 165 -10.40 -7.19 13.00
N LYS A 166 -10.96 -7.47 11.82
CA LYS A 166 -10.36 -7.05 10.55
C LYS A 166 -10.23 -5.53 10.46
N ALA A 167 -11.28 -4.79 10.78
CA ALA A 167 -11.25 -3.33 10.76
C ALA A 167 -10.21 -2.74 11.73
N LYS A 168 -10.04 -3.35 12.91
CA LYS A 168 -8.99 -2.96 13.88
C LYS A 168 -7.57 -3.24 13.35
N GLN A 169 -7.37 -4.37 12.68
CA GLN A 169 -6.10 -4.71 12.04
C GLN A 169 -5.77 -3.74 10.89
N ASP A 170 -6.76 -3.39 10.08
CA ASP A 170 -6.61 -2.41 9.01
C ASP A 170 -6.24 -1.02 9.57
N ALA A 171 -6.91 -0.57 10.63
CA ALA A 171 -6.59 0.67 11.33
C ALA A 171 -5.15 0.68 11.85
N SER A 172 -4.73 -0.41 12.50
CA SER A 172 -3.36 -0.55 13.03
C SER A 172 -2.31 -0.51 11.91
N SER A 173 -2.57 -1.19 10.80
CA SER A 173 -1.66 -1.22 9.64
C SER A 173 -1.52 0.15 8.99
N LYS A 174 -2.64 0.87 8.82
CA LYS A 174 -2.66 2.23 8.29
C LYS A 174 -1.93 3.21 9.21
N LYS A 175 -2.17 3.13 10.53
CA LYS A 175 -1.45 3.93 11.53
C LYS A 175 0.06 3.68 11.49
N HIS A 176 0.48 2.43 11.30
CA HIS A 176 1.90 2.10 11.15
C HIS A 176 2.49 2.73 9.88
N LEU A 177 1.81 2.63 8.75
CA LEU A 177 2.26 3.25 7.49
C LEU A 177 2.36 4.79 7.61
N MET A 178 1.39 5.44 8.27
CA MET A 178 1.46 6.87 8.56
C MET A 178 2.71 7.22 9.38
N SER A 179 3.07 6.40 10.37
CA SER A 179 4.27 6.60 11.17
C SER A 179 5.56 6.49 10.34
N ILE A 180 5.61 5.55 9.38
CA ILE A 180 6.74 5.43 8.46
C ILE A 180 6.86 6.69 7.60
N ILE A 181 5.78 7.10 6.93
CA ILE A 181 5.78 8.29 6.06
C ILE A 181 6.14 9.56 6.85
N THR A 182 5.67 9.67 8.09
CA THR A 182 6.00 10.81 8.97
C THR A 182 7.50 10.86 9.29
N LYS A 183 8.13 9.70 9.51
CA LYS A 183 9.59 9.62 9.72
C LYS A 183 10.35 9.99 8.44
N ASP A 184 9.93 9.47 7.29
CA ASP A 184 10.53 9.78 5.99
C ASP A 184 10.44 11.28 5.69
N LEU A 185 9.29 11.90 5.96
CA LEU A 185 9.10 13.35 5.81
C LEU A 185 10.08 14.13 6.67
N LYS A 186 10.27 13.74 7.93
CA LYS A 186 11.21 14.41 8.83
C LYS A 186 12.64 14.36 8.28
N VAL A 187 13.07 13.20 7.78
CA VAL A 187 14.40 13.04 7.15
C VAL A 187 14.54 13.95 5.93
N LEU A 188 13.54 13.98 5.05
CA LEU A 188 13.57 14.83 3.85
C LEU A 188 13.56 16.32 4.18
N GLU A 189 12.81 16.73 5.20
CA GLU A 189 12.78 18.11 5.67
C GLU A 189 14.13 18.52 6.30
N GLU A 190 14.78 17.60 7.04
CA GLU A 190 16.14 17.80 7.56
C GLU A 190 17.17 17.92 6.42
N GLU A 191 17.10 17.06 5.39
CA GLU A 191 17.96 17.15 4.19
C GLU A 191 17.76 18.49 3.46
N LEU A 192 16.51 18.94 3.30
CA LEU A 192 16.21 20.24 2.69
C LEU A 192 16.77 21.41 3.52
N HIS A 193 16.67 21.33 4.85
CA HIS A 193 17.23 22.34 5.75
C HIS A 193 18.76 22.40 5.68
N LEU A 194 19.44 21.25 5.56
CA LEU A 194 20.88 21.19 5.36
C LEU A 194 21.31 21.81 4.02
N PHE A 195 20.50 21.63 2.96
CA PHE A 195 20.71 22.29 1.67
C PHE A 195 20.56 23.82 1.72
N HIS A 196 19.68 24.33 2.58
CA HIS A 196 19.47 25.77 2.77
C HIS A 196 20.45 26.44 3.76
N GLY A 197 21.17 25.65 4.56
CA GLY A 197 22.05 26.13 5.64
C GLY A 197 23.52 26.37 5.25
N THR A 198 23.87 26.22 3.96
CA THR A 198 25.21 26.47 3.39
C THR A 198 25.16 27.57 2.36
#